data_AF-A0A973JX49-F1
#
_entry.id   AF-A0A973JX49-F1
#
_cell.length_a   1.000
_cell.length_b   1.000
_cell.length_c   1.000
_cell.angle_alpha   90.00
_cell.angle_beta   90.00
_cell.angle_gamma   90.00
#
_symmetry.space_group_name_H-M   'P 1'
#
loop_
_entity.id
_entity.type
_entity.pdbx_description
1 polymer ?
#
loop_
_entity_poly.entity_id
_entity_poly.type
_entity_poly.pdbx_seq_one_letter_code
_entity_poly.pdbx_strand_id
1 'polypeptide(L)'
;PPDVAARIDTLLADYQERQIQRVDAVAAYARASECRHRSIAAHFGQRLARCKTACDICAPQLGLRSGITARATRASPQPIPPRDDEDPRSDVQRALDGLSNMPFPLGRSGLARVLKGAASSPVEPDRCPEFGALRHLAQSAVEDLIERLVADGYFQRDDQDEYRRLSLTLLGKKARRDPVYLPDWAASAP
;
A
#
# COMPACT_ATOMS: atom_id res chain seq x y z
N PRO A 1 -10.29 54.38 6.55
CA PRO A 1 -9.25 55.11 7.30
C PRO A 1 -7.88 54.96 6.62
N PRO A 2 -6.97 55.94 6.78
CA PRO A 2 -5.70 56.03 6.03
C PRO A 2 -4.67 54.95 6.41
N ASP A 3 -4.95 54.13 7.43
CA ASP A 3 -4.10 53.07 7.99
C ASP A 3 -4.33 51.68 7.38
N VAL A 4 -5.32 51.53 6.49
CA VAL A 4 -5.75 50.21 5.98
C VAL A 4 -4.65 49.50 5.21
N ALA A 5 -3.89 50.21 4.37
CA ALA A 5 -2.78 49.63 3.61
C ALA A 5 -1.70 49.07 4.54
N ALA A 6 -1.25 49.87 5.51
CA ALA A 6 -0.24 49.45 6.49
C ALA A 6 -0.70 48.24 7.34
N ARG A 7 -1.99 48.15 7.66
CA ARG A 7 -2.58 47.00 8.36
C ARG A 7 -2.61 45.74 7.50
N ILE A 8 -2.95 45.85 6.22
CA ILE A 8 -2.92 44.74 5.28
C ILE A 8 -1.48 44.22 5.12
N ASP A 9 -0.52 45.13 4.95
CA ASP A 9 0.90 44.76 4.82
C ASP A 9 1.41 44.01 6.05
N THR A 10 1.03 44.48 7.25
CA THR A 10 1.35 43.80 8.51
C THR A 10 0.76 42.39 8.57
N LEU A 11 -0.52 42.23 8.18
CA LEU A 11 -1.18 40.92 8.17
C LEU A 11 -0.56 39.95 7.16
N LEU A 12 -0.14 40.46 6.00
CA LEU A 12 0.55 39.66 4.98
C LEU A 12 1.92 39.22 5.46
N ALA A 13 2.67 40.11 6.12
CA ALA A 13 3.96 39.78 6.73
C ALA A 13 3.81 38.69 7.80
N ASP A 14 2.87 38.85 8.74
CA ASP A 14 2.60 37.85 9.78
C ASP A 14 2.18 36.50 9.18
N TYR A 15 1.39 36.52 8.10
CA TYR A 15 0.97 35.31 7.41
C TYR A 15 2.17 34.59 6.77
N GLN A 16 3.02 35.34 6.05
CA GLN A 16 4.23 34.80 5.43
C GLN A 16 5.17 34.20 6.47
N GLU A 17 5.39 34.89 7.60
CA GLU A 17 6.22 34.39 8.68
C GLU A 17 5.68 33.06 9.23
N ARG A 18 4.36 32.96 9.46
CA ARG A 18 3.73 31.70 9.88
C ARG A 18 3.86 30.58 8.85
N GLN A 19 3.83 30.89 7.55
CA GLN A 19 4.07 29.87 6.52
C GLN A 19 5.51 29.36 6.56
N ILE A 20 6.49 30.26 6.70
CA ILE A 20 7.91 29.90 6.82
C ILE A 20 8.12 29.01 8.05
N GLN A 21 7.57 29.40 9.21
CA GLN A 21 7.66 28.61 10.44
C GLN A 21 7.08 27.19 10.29
N ARG A 22 5.99 27.02 9.53
CA ARG A 22 5.41 25.69 9.24
C ARG A 22 6.34 24.85 8.37
N VAL A 23 6.92 25.45 7.33
CA VAL A 23 7.90 24.76 6.46
C VAL A 23 9.11 24.33 7.28
N ASP A 24 9.63 25.22 8.12
CA ASP A 24 10.77 24.93 8.99
C ASP A 24 10.46 23.80 9.99
N ALA A 25 9.25 23.77 10.56
CA ALA A 25 8.83 22.69 11.43
C ALA A 25 8.82 21.32 10.72
N VAL A 26 8.32 21.26 9.48
CA VAL A 26 8.33 20.03 8.67
C VAL A 26 9.74 19.64 8.28
N ALA A 27 10.58 20.61 7.89
CA ALA A 27 11.96 20.36 7.51
C ALA A 27 12.81 19.90 8.71
N ALA A 28 12.59 20.49 9.88
CA ALA A 28 13.19 20.08 11.15
C ALA A 28 12.75 18.67 11.53
N TYR A 29 11.45 18.35 11.42
CA TYR A 29 10.94 17.00 11.60
C TYR A 29 11.68 16.04 10.68
N ALA A 30 11.70 16.27 9.36
CA ALA A 30 12.31 15.36 8.38
C ALA A 30 13.79 15.05 8.68
N ARG A 31 14.56 16.06 9.11
CA ARG A 31 16.00 15.95 9.44
C ARG A 31 16.30 15.46 10.85
N ALA A 32 15.31 15.42 11.75
CA ALA A 32 15.52 15.05 13.14
C ALA A 32 16.05 13.61 13.28
N SER A 33 16.97 13.39 14.21
CA SER A 33 17.51 12.08 14.60
C SER A 33 16.85 11.52 15.88
N GLU A 34 15.70 12.08 16.26
CA GLU A 34 14.90 11.63 17.40
C GLU A 34 13.64 10.84 16.98
N CYS A 35 13.02 10.14 17.93
CA CYS A 35 11.84 9.33 17.64
C CYS A 35 10.72 10.13 16.94
N ARG A 36 10.38 9.78 15.69
CA ARG A 36 9.31 10.40 14.91
C ARG A 36 8.00 10.60 15.67
N HIS A 37 7.52 9.58 16.38
CA HIS A 37 6.29 9.66 17.16
C HIS A 37 6.37 10.70 18.28
N ARG A 38 7.53 10.83 18.93
CA ARG A 38 7.76 11.85 19.95
C ARG A 38 7.74 13.25 19.32
N SER A 39 8.40 13.43 18.18
CA SER A 39 8.44 14.72 17.47
C SER A 39 7.04 15.15 17.01
N ILE A 40 6.24 14.22 16.44
CA ILE A 40 4.86 14.49 16.05
C ILE A 40 4.02 14.86 17.28
N ALA A 41 4.09 14.08 18.35
CA ALA A 41 3.34 14.38 19.56
C ALA A 41 3.72 15.75 20.15
N ALA A 42 5.00 16.09 20.18
CA ALA A 42 5.47 17.39 20.65
C ALA A 42 4.93 18.56 19.81
N HIS A 43 4.83 18.39 18.48
CA HIS A 43 4.23 19.38 17.59
C HIS A 43 2.76 19.67 17.94
N PHE A 44 2.01 18.66 18.38
CA PHE A 44 0.63 18.80 18.86
C PHE A 44 0.51 19.02 20.38
N GLY A 45 1.59 19.42 21.05
CA GLY A 45 1.59 19.73 22.48
C GLY A 45 1.56 18.52 23.42
N GLN A 46 1.65 17.30 22.89
CA GLN A 46 1.72 16.07 23.67
C GLN A 46 3.17 15.71 24.03
N ARG A 47 3.33 14.89 25.07
CA ARG A 47 4.64 14.36 25.51
C ARG A 47 4.56 12.84 25.54
N LEU A 48 5.38 12.19 24.73
CA LEU A 48 5.48 10.73 24.65
C LEU A 48 6.91 10.27 24.93
N ALA A 49 7.03 9.09 25.54
CA ALA A 49 8.29 8.35 25.52
C ALA A 49 8.64 7.93 24.09
N ARG A 50 9.91 7.55 23.86
CA ARG A 50 10.32 6.97 22.57
C ARG A 50 9.50 5.70 22.30
N CYS A 51 9.02 5.51 21.07
CA CYS A 51 8.18 4.35 20.73
C CYS A 51 8.93 3.00 20.78
N LYS A 52 10.26 3.01 20.64
CA LYS A 52 11.16 1.84 20.61
C LYS A 52 10.95 0.85 19.45
N THR A 53 9.77 0.75 18.85
CA THR A 53 9.44 -0.37 17.95
C THR A 53 8.83 0.03 16.61
N ALA A 54 8.38 1.28 16.42
CA ALA A 54 7.41 1.60 15.36
C ALA A 54 7.83 2.70 14.36
N CYS A 55 8.95 3.40 14.55
CA CYS A 55 9.45 4.37 13.57
C CYS A 55 10.84 4.00 13.03
N ASP A 56 11.18 4.54 11.87
CA ASP A 56 12.50 4.43 11.22
C ASP A 56 13.68 4.67 12.16
N ILE A 57 13.58 5.66 13.06
CA ILE A 57 14.67 6.02 13.98
C ILE A 57 14.78 5.06 15.19
N CYS A 58 13.66 4.52 15.68
CA CYS A 58 13.69 3.61 16.84
C CYS A 58 13.78 2.15 16.44
N ALA A 59 13.35 1.81 15.23
CA ALA A 59 13.34 0.48 14.67
C ALA A 59 13.80 0.55 13.19
N PRO A 60 15.09 0.79 12.93
CA PRO A 60 15.64 0.96 11.59
C PRO A 60 15.39 -0.24 10.66
N GLN A 61 15.19 -1.43 11.23
CA GLN A 61 14.76 -2.63 10.50
C GLN A 61 13.37 -2.52 9.85
N LEU A 62 12.48 -1.62 10.30
CA LEU A 62 11.23 -1.31 9.58
C LEU A 62 11.49 -0.49 8.31
N GLY A 63 12.53 0.35 8.30
CA GLY A 63 12.94 1.12 7.12
C GLY A 63 13.56 0.26 6.01
N LEU A 64 14.06 -0.92 6.34
CA LEU A 64 14.53 -1.93 5.37
C LEU A 64 13.38 -2.74 4.75
N ARG A 65 12.22 -2.83 5.43
CA ARG A 65 11.02 -3.52 4.93
C ARG A 65 10.10 -2.58 4.15
N SER A 66 10.12 -1.30 4.46
CA SER A 66 9.48 -0.26 3.66
C SER A 66 10.48 0.17 2.59
N GLY A 67 10.44 -0.43 1.40
CA GLY A 67 11.35 -0.18 0.27
C GLY A 67 11.34 1.27 -0.24
N ILE A 68 11.86 2.19 0.56
CA ILE A 68 12.14 3.60 0.24
C ILE A 68 13.67 3.81 0.22
N THR A 69 14.46 2.73 0.20
CA THR A 69 15.91 2.83 0.03
C THR A 69 16.28 2.56 -1.42
N ALA A 70 16.82 3.62 -2.02
CA ALA A 70 17.38 3.71 -3.36
C ALA A 70 16.35 3.67 -4.51
N ARG A 71 16.36 4.75 -5.30
CA ARG A 71 15.99 4.71 -6.71
C ARG A 71 16.81 3.59 -7.33
N ALA A 72 16.26 2.38 -7.39
CA ALA A 72 16.83 1.31 -8.17
C ALA A 72 17.02 1.88 -9.57
N THR A 73 18.27 1.91 -10.02
CA THR A 73 18.59 2.02 -11.43
C THR A 73 17.64 1.08 -12.14
N ARG A 74 16.78 1.60 -13.03
CA ARG A 74 15.76 0.84 -13.75
C ARG A 74 16.42 -0.42 -14.32
N ALA A 75 16.29 -1.53 -13.60
CA ALA A 75 16.62 -2.82 -14.16
C ALA A 75 15.61 -3.01 -15.27
N SER A 76 16.10 -3.40 -16.45
CA SER A 76 15.26 -3.91 -17.52
C SER A 76 14.22 -4.86 -16.92
N PRO A 77 12.95 -4.85 -17.39
CA PRO A 77 11.92 -5.74 -16.86
C PRO A 77 12.50 -7.13 -16.74
N GLN A 78 12.71 -7.59 -15.51
CA GLN A 78 13.21 -8.94 -15.29
C GLN A 78 12.14 -9.85 -15.89
N PRO A 79 12.51 -10.81 -16.77
CA PRO A 79 11.57 -11.78 -17.28
C PRO A 79 10.83 -12.37 -16.08
N ILE A 80 9.51 -12.19 -16.04
CA ILE A 80 8.67 -12.82 -15.03
C ILE A 80 9.00 -14.31 -15.12
N PRO A 81 9.43 -14.97 -14.03
CA PRO A 81 9.79 -16.37 -14.10
C PRO A 81 8.62 -17.14 -14.71
N PRO A 82 8.90 -18.10 -15.62
CA PRO A 82 7.86 -18.98 -16.12
C PRO A 82 7.13 -19.58 -14.91
N ARG A 83 5.83 -19.82 -15.09
CA ARG A 83 5.01 -20.50 -14.08
C ARG A 83 5.71 -21.84 -13.93
N ASP A 84 6.08 -22.17 -12.70
CA ASP A 84 6.27 -23.58 -12.39
C ASP A 84 4.89 -24.19 -12.58
N ASP A 85 4.64 -24.83 -13.74
CA ASP A 85 3.38 -25.53 -14.02
C ASP A 85 3.13 -26.65 -12.99
N GLU A 86 4.13 -26.94 -12.15
CA GLU A 86 4.09 -27.80 -10.97
C GLU A 86 3.54 -27.13 -9.70
N ASP A 87 3.31 -25.81 -9.66
CA ASP A 87 2.79 -25.13 -8.47
C ASP A 87 1.28 -25.44 -8.29
N PRO A 88 0.92 -26.25 -7.27
CA PRO A 88 -0.42 -26.82 -7.12
C PRO A 88 -1.47 -25.80 -6.68
N ARG A 89 -1.07 -24.55 -6.41
CA ARG A 89 -1.98 -23.49 -5.95
C ARG A 89 -2.94 -23.08 -7.06
N SER A 90 -4.24 -23.13 -6.75
CA SER A 90 -5.31 -22.63 -7.62
C SER A 90 -5.20 -21.11 -7.85
N ASP A 91 -5.88 -20.63 -8.89
CA ASP A 91 -5.94 -19.19 -9.20
C ASP A 91 -6.54 -18.38 -8.04
N VAL A 92 -7.49 -18.96 -7.31
CA VAL A 92 -8.06 -18.36 -6.09
C VAL A 92 -6.98 -18.21 -5.01
N GLN A 93 -6.22 -19.27 -4.74
CA GLN A 93 -5.16 -19.25 -3.74
C GLN A 93 -4.12 -18.17 -4.06
N ARG A 94 -3.74 -18.04 -5.34
CA ARG A 94 -2.83 -16.99 -5.82
C ARG A 94 -3.39 -15.58 -5.64
N ALA A 95 -4.69 -15.38 -5.87
CA ALA A 95 -5.34 -14.09 -5.64
C ALA A 95 -5.37 -13.71 -4.14
N LEU A 96 -5.65 -14.69 -3.26
CA LEU A 96 -5.63 -14.50 -1.80
C LEU A 96 -4.21 -14.16 -1.29
N ASP A 97 -3.19 -14.88 -1.77
CA ASP A 97 -1.79 -14.61 -1.47
C ASP A 97 -1.36 -13.24 -1.97
N GLY A 98 -1.69 -12.92 -3.23
CA GLY A 98 -1.35 -11.66 -3.86
C GLY A 98 -1.89 -10.47 -3.08
N LEU A 99 -3.19 -10.46 -2.73
CA LEU A 99 -3.75 -9.37 -1.94
C LEU A 99 -3.08 -9.23 -0.57
N SER A 100 -2.70 -10.34 0.07
CA SER A 100 -2.07 -10.29 1.40
C SER A 100 -0.62 -9.86 1.39
N ASN A 101 0.10 -10.07 0.29
CA ASN A 101 1.52 -9.73 0.16
C ASN A 101 1.74 -8.34 -0.45
N MET A 102 0.66 -7.60 -0.75
CA MET A 102 0.78 -6.25 -1.30
C MET A 102 1.44 -5.29 -0.30
N PRO A 103 2.32 -4.41 -0.79
CA PRO A 103 2.96 -3.40 0.05
C PRO A 103 2.01 -2.29 0.53
N PHE A 104 0.85 -2.14 -0.12
CA PHE A 104 -0.20 -1.19 0.24
C PHE A 104 -1.57 -1.68 -0.28
N PRO A 105 -2.69 -1.21 0.29
CA PRO A 105 -4.02 -1.62 -0.16
C PRO A 105 -4.29 -1.22 -1.61
N LEU A 106 -4.91 -2.11 -2.37
CA LEU A 106 -5.28 -1.91 -3.78
C LEU A 106 -6.77 -2.13 -3.97
N GLY A 107 -7.36 -1.41 -4.94
CA GLY A 107 -8.68 -1.74 -5.45
C GLY A 107 -8.64 -2.87 -6.48
N ARG A 108 -9.83 -3.27 -6.97
CA ARG A 108 -10.05 -4.37 -7.94
C ARG A 108 -9.12 -4.32 -9.15
N SER A 109 -9.10 -3.21 -9.89
CA SER A 109 -8.31 -3.05 -11.11
C SER A 109 -6.80 -2.95 -10.85
N GLY A 110 -6.41 -2.47 -9.68
CA GLY A 110 -5.01 -2.47 -9.25
C GLY A 110 -4.51 -3.89 -9.01
N LEU A 111 -5.23 -4.65 -8.18
CA LEU A 111 -4.91 -6.05 -7.88
C LEU A 111 -4.90 -6.90 -9.15
N ALA A 112 -5.89 -6.75 -10.04
CA ALA A 112 -5.95 -7.50 -11.28
C ALA A 112 -4.73 -7.27 -12.18
N ARG A 113 -4.28 -6.01 -12.33
CA ARG A 113 -3.08 -5.70 -13.11
C ARG A 113 -1.80 -6.30 -12.52
N VAL A 114 -1.68 -6.33 -11.19
CA VAL A 114 -0.54 -6.98 -10.52
C VAL A 114 -0.53 -8.49 -10.80
N LEU A 115 -1.66 -9.17 -10.55
CA LEU A 115 -1.78 -10.62 -10.75
C LEU A 115 -1.62 -11.01 -12.22
N LYS A 116 -2.09 -10.18 -13.16
CA LYS A 116 -1.87 -10.36 -14.59
C LYS A 116 -0.41 -10.14 -15.00
N GLY A 117 0.33 -9.35 -14.23
CA GLY A 117 1.69 -8.92 -14.55
C GLY A 117 1.73 -7.83 -15.63
N ALA A 118 0.71 -6.96 -15.66
CA ALA A 118 0.60 -5.91 -16.66
C ALA A 118 1.69 -4.83 -16.46
N ALA A 119 2.23 -4.28 -17.55
CA ALA A 119 3.20 -3.18 -17.49
C ALA A 119 2.63 -1.91 -16.82
N SER A 120 1.30 -1.77 -16.81
CA SER A 120 0.59 -0.69 -16.12
C SER A 120 0.33 -0.99 -14.65
N SER A 121 0.85 -2.09 -14.08
CA SER A 121 0.65 -2.45 -12.67
C SER A 121 1.14 -1.36 -11.71
N PRO A 122 0.40 -1.07 -10.62
CA PRO A 122 0.85 -0.14 -9.58
C PRO A 122 1.97 -0.69 -8.68
N VAL A 123 2.25 -1.99 -8.76
CA VAL A 123 3.30 -2.68 -7.98
C VAL A 123 4.28 -3.33 -8.93
N GLU A 124 5.58 -3.17 -8.68
CA GLU A 124 6.66 -3.78 -9.46
C GLU A 124 6.86 -5.26 -9.08
N PRO A 125 7.44 -6.08 -9.98
CA PRO A 125 7.58 -7.53 -9.75
C PRO A 125 8.41 -7.92 -8.52
N ASP A 126 9.40 -7.11 -8.15
CA ASP A 126 10.27 -7.29 -6.98
C ASP A 126 9.54 -7.07 -5.65
N ARG A 127 8.39 -6.39 -5.69
CA ARG A 127 7.61 -6.01 -4.49
C ARG A 127 6.46 -6.96 -4.18
N CYS A 128 6.13 -7.88 -5.08
CA CYS A 128 5.03 -8.84 -4.90
C CYS A 128 5.39 -10.19 -5.54
N PRO A 129 5.52 -11.27 -4.75
CA PRO A 129 5.81 -12.60 -5.27
C PRO A 129 4.75 -13.12 -6.27
N GLU A 130 3.51 -12.67 -6.13
CA GLU A 130 2.38 -13.07 -6.98
C GLU A 130 2.22 -12.19 -8.24
N PHE A 131 3.19 -11.32 -8.52
CA PHE A 131 3.18 -10.53 -9.75
C PHE A 131 3.19 -11.47 -10.97
N GLY A 132 2.19 -11.33 -11.84
CA GLY A 132 2.06 -12.19 -13.03
C GLY A 132 1.63 -13.63 -12.73
N ALA A 133 1.18 -13.95 -11.50
CA ALA A 133 0.74 -15.28 -11.13
C ALA A 133 -0.48 -15.79 -11.93
N LEU A 134 -1.29 -14.88 -12.49
CA LEU A 134 -2.47 -15.17 -13.31
C LEU A 134 -2.29 -14.69 -14.76
N ARG A 135 -1.05 -14.68 -15.26
CA ARG A 135 -0.75 -14.20 -16.63
C ARG A 135 -1.40 -15.02 -17.74
N HIS A 136 -1.81 -16.26 -17.47
CA HIS A 136 -2.52 -17.14 -18.40
C HIS A 136 -3.98 -16.69 -18.64
N LEU A 137 -4.60 -16.01 -17.67
CA LEU A 137 -5.97 -15.53 -17.78
C LEU A 137 -6.04 -14.20 -18.54
N ALA A 138 -7.16 -13.93 -19.20
CA ALA A 138 -7.45 -12.58 -19.70
C ALA A 138 -7.55 -11.58 -18.52
N GLN A 139 -7.22 -10.31 -18.75
CA GLN A 139 -7.33 -9.26 -17.72
C GLN A 139 -8.75 -9.19 -17.12
N SER A 140 -9.78 -9.28 -17.97
CA SER A 140 -11.18 -9.33 -17.54
C SER A 140 -11.50 -10.57 -16.69
N ALA A 141 -10.93 -11.73 -17.02
CA ALA A 141 -11.13 -12.95 -16.24
C ALA A 141 -10.53 -12.86 -14.84
N VAL A 142 -9.37 -12.19 -14.68
CA VAL A 142 -8.79 -11.89 -13.36
C VAL A 142 -9.68 -10.93 -12.57
N GLU A 143 -10.22 -9.93 -13.25
CA GLU A 143 -11.16 -8.97 -12.68
C GLU A 143 -12.47 -9.62 -12.21
N ASP A 144 -13.02 -10.55 -12.99
CA ASP A 144 -14.21 -11.33 -12.65
C ASP A 144 -13.95 -12.29 -11.49
N LEU A 145 -12.76 -12.91 -11.47
CA LEU A 145 -12.32 -13.74 -10.35
C LEU A 145 -12.32 -12.95 -9.03
N ILE A 146 -11.75 -11.74 -9.06
CA ILE A 146 -11.71 -10.86 -7.88
C ILE A 146 -13.13 -10.47 -7.44
N GLU A 147 -14.02 -10.14 -8.39
CA GLU A 147 -15.40 -9.76 -8.05
C GLU A 147 -16.19 -10.94 -7.44
N ARG A 148 -15.97 -12.17 -7.93
CA ARG A 148 -16.55 -13.38 -7.31
C ARG A 148 -16.05 -13.58 -5.88
N LEU A 149 -14.75 -13.37 -5.62
CA LEU A 149 -14.21 -13.45 -4.25
C LEU A 149 -14.77 -12.37 -3.32
N VAL A 150 -15.15 -11.20 -3.85
CA VAL A 150 -15.89 -10.18 -3.10
C VAL A 150 -17.31 -10.66 -2.82
N ALA A 151 -18.02 -11.16 -3.84
CA ALA A 151 -19.39 -11.65 -3.71
C ALA A 151 -19.52 -12.81 -2.71
N ASP A 152 -18.56 -13.73 -2.71
CA ASP A 152 -18.52 -14.90 -1.80
C ASP A 152 -17.93 -14.55 -0.41
N GLY A 153 -17.54 -13.29 -0.19
CA GLY A 153 -17.11 -12.80 1.13
C GLY A 153 -15.69 -13.18 1.53
N TYR A 154 -14.81 -13.55 0.59
CA TYR A 154 -13.38 -13.73 0.83
C TYR A 154 -12.64 -12.39 0.86
N PHE A 155 -13.03 -11.48 -0.03
CA PHE A 155 -12.58 -10.10 -0.08
C PHE A 155 -13.66 -9.16 0.43
N GLN A 156 -13.24 -8.12 1.12
CA GLN A 156 -14.08 -7.00 1.50
C GLN A 156 -13.62 -5.77 0.75
N ARG A 157 -14.56 -5.11 0.08
CA ARG A 157 -14.37 -3.80 -0.54
C ARG A 157 -14.86 -2.73 0.43
N ASP A 158 -14.03 -1.74 0.68
CA ASP A 158 -14.45 -0.54 1.40
C ASP A 158 -15.15 0.42 0.43
N ASP A 159 -16.48 0.44 0.43
CA ASP A 159 -17.27 1.30 -0.47
C ASP A 159 -17.30 2.77 -0.02
N GLN A 160 -16.83 3.09 1.20
CA GLN A 160 -16.68 4.45 1.69
C GLN A 160 -15.31 5.05 1.33
N ASP A 161 -14.35 4.22 0.94
CA ASP A 161 -13.03 4.64 0.46
C ASP A 161 -13.09 5.06 -1.01
N GLU A 162 -12.56 6.24 -1.32
CA GLU A 162 -12.52 6.80 -2.69
C GLU A 162 -11.89 5.83 -3.70
N TYR A 163 -10.91 5.04 -3.26
CA TYR A 163 -10.17 4.10 -4.08
C TYR A 163 -10.71 2.66 -4.00
N ARG A 164 -11.82 2.45 -3.28
CA ARG A 164 -12.52 1.16 -3.10
C ARG A 164 -11.55 0.01 -2.81
N ARG A 165 -10.69 0.24 -1.83
CA ARG A 165 -9.62 -0.70 -1.46
C ARG A 165 -10.18 -2.03 -1.02
N LEU A 166 -9.45 -3.10 -1.38
CA LEU A 166 -9.74 -4.46 -1.01
C LEU A 166 -8.95 -4.86 0.24
N SER A 167 -9.58 -5.68 1.08
CA SER A 167 -8.96 -6.32 2.23
C SER A 167 -9.47 -7.76 2.39
N LEU A 168 -8.70 -8.61 3.06
CA LEU A 168 -9.14 -9.98 3.37
C LEU A 168 -10.13 -9.97 4.54
N THR A 169 -11.26 -10.65 4.35
CA THR A 169 -12.16 -10.99 5.46
C THR A 169 -11.56 -12.07 6.37
N LEU A 170 -12.27 -12.43 7.43
CA LEU A 170 -11.89 -13.58 8.25
C LEU A 170 -11.91 -14.89 7.44
N LEU A 171 -12.89 -15.05 6.54
CA LEU A 171 -12.98 -16.21 5.65
C LEU A 171 -11.82 -16.23 4.65
N GLY A 172 -11.51 -15.09 4.02
CA GLY A 172 -10.36 -14.94 3.13
C GLY A 172 -9.03 -15.31 3.79
N LYS A 173 -8.83 -14.91 5.05
CA LYS A 173 -7.63 -15.27 5.84
C LYS A 173 -7.56 -16.75 6.15
N LYS A 174 -8.70 -17.42 6.39
CA LYS A 174 -8.75 -18.87 6.63
C LYS A 174 -8.45 -19.64 5.35
N ALA A 175 -9.12 -19.29 4.25
CA ALA A 175 -8.93 -19.93 2.95
C ALA A 175 -7.52 -19.77 2.40
N ARG A 176 -6.86 -18.63 2.66
CA ARG A 176 -5.46 -18.45 2.33
C ARG A 176 -4.54 -19.45 3.05
N ARG A 177 -4.86 -19.84 4.29
CA ARG A 177 -4.02 -20.74 5.10
C ARG A 177 -4.36 -22.20 4.91
N ASP A 178 -5.63 -22.49 4.65
CA ASP A 178 -6.16 -23.83 4.59
C ASP A 178 -7.11 -23.97 3.38
N PRO A 179 -6.73 -24.78 2.37
CA PRO A 179 -7.51 -25.01 1.17
C PRO A 179 -8.94 -25.51 1.41
N VAL A 180 -9.25 -26.09 2.58
CA VAL A 180 -10.61 -26.58 2.90
C VAL A 180 -11.66 -25.46 2.92
N TYR A 181 -11.23 -24.21 3.11
CA TYR A 181 -12.14 -23.05 3.10
C TYR A 181 -12.21 -22.37 1.73
N LEU A 182 -11.51 -22.88 0.70
CA LEU A 182 -11.63 -22.35 -0.66
C LEU A 182 -13.05 -22.61 -1.20
N PRO A 183 -13.54 -21.74 -2.10
CA PRO A 183 -14.85 -21.96 -2.67
C PRO A 183 -14.83 -23.20 -3.57
N ASP A 184 -15.96 -23.93 -3.64
CA ASP A 184 -16.06 -25.19 -4.40
C ASP A 184 -15.68 -25.02 -5.88
N TRP A 185 -15.96 -23.84 -6.45
CA TRP A 185 -15.60 -23.50 -7.83
C TRP A 185 -14.10 -23.26 -8.06
N ALA A 186 -13.29 -23.14 -6.99
CA ALA A 186 -11.84 -22.96 -7.08
C ALA A 186 -11.13 -24.20 -7.67
N ALA A 187 -11.72 -25.39 -7.54
CA ALA A 187 -11.21 -26.63 -8.10
C ALA A 187 -11.59 -26.82 -9.59
N SER A 188 -12.42 -25.94 -10.14
CA SER A 188 -13.01 -26.05 -11.48
C SER A 188 -12.45 -25.05 -12.49
N ALA A 189 -11.48 -24.22 -12.11
CA ALA A 189 -10.85 -23.29 -13.04
C ALA A 189 -9.87 -24.04 -13.95
N PRO A 190 -10.00 -23.93 -15.28
CA PRO A 190 -9.13 -24.61 -16.25
C PRO A 190 -7.68 -24.13 -16.21
#